data_AF-A0A1V8TQM9-F1
#
_entry.id   AF-A0A1V8TQM9-F1
#
_cell.length_a   1.000
_cell.length_b   1.000
_cell.length_c   1.000
_cell.angle_alpha   90.00
_cell.angle_beta   90.00
_cell.angle_gamma   90.00
#
_symmetry.space_group_name_H-M   'P 1'
#
loop_
_entity.id
_entity.type
_entity.pdbx_description
1 polymer ?
#
loop_
_entity_poly.entity_id
_entity_poly.type
_entity_poly.pdbx_seq_one_letter_code
_entity_poly.pdbx_strand_id
1 'polypeptide(L)'
;MNSNIDPRPCPHNLNLTGPAPPATLPELPFVYTLTIRQQPLAARACGFGERDRRVIDPPPILQLRTTDRVTGAPAADHNAMFALHCTLLHESTDKDETQASPGGPEMPATRKLMGTLVASPYPAKDEHGVAGTFFVFPDLSCRNPGKHRLHFKLLRIDPMNMTKGAVHGAVASVVTDIFDVYPAKDFPGMRASSALLKALRRQGLNVGVKKGSEARKGKGKKGGKGGSDEDEDDDEDEASDEENAVRAGGDTVSGEGGEFAAKVAAVASANVSRQGKTKKRRRRNS
;
A
#
# COMPACT_ATOMS: atom_id res chain seq x y z
N MET A 1 28.51 -75.21 47.72
CA MET A 1 29.37 -74.03 47.97
C MET A 1 29.99 -73.63 46.64
N ASN A 2 29.85 -72.46 46.02
CA ASN A 2 29.15 -71.22 46.30
C ASN A 2 28.59 -70.71 44.96
N SER A 3 27.35 -70.25 44.99
CA SER A 3 26.70 -69.42 43.99
C SER A 3 27.35 -68.03 43.96
N ASN A 4 27.75 -67.53 42.79
CA ASN A 4 27.90 -66.09 42.57
C ASN A 4 27.25 -65.73 41.24
N ILE A 5 26.15 -65.00 41.36
CA ILE A 5 25.31 -64.45 40.29
C ILE A 5 25.88 -63.07 39.97
N ASP A 6 26.41 -62.88 38.76
CA ASP A 6 26.77 -61.56 38.24
C ASP A 6 25.49 -60.84 37.73
N PRO A 7 25.24 -59.58 38.12
CA PRO A 7 24.08 -58.84 37.67
C PRO A 7 24.30 -58.25 36.27
N ARG A 8 23.28 -58.40 35.40
CA ARG A 8 23.20 -57.76 34.08
C ARG A 8 23.25 -56.23 34.20
N PRO A 9 23.97 -55.50 33.33
CA PRO A 9 23.79 -54.06 33.23
C PRO A 9 22.56 -53.74 32.36
N CYS A 10 21.68 -52.87 32.86
CA CYS A 10 20.60 -52.27 32.09
C CYS A 10 21.16 -51.36 30.98
N PRO A 11 20.63 -51.40 29.74
CA PRO A 11 20.99 -50.41 28.74
C PRO A 11 20.20 -49.12 29.04
N HIS A 12 20.85 -48.13 29.65
CA HIS A 12 20.39 -46.76 29.61
C HIS A 12 20.61 -46.22 28.20
N ASN A 13 19.63 -46.41 27.32
CA ASN A 13 19.56 -45.71 26.05
C ASN A 13 18.93 -44.34 26.32
N LEU A 14 19.76 -43.37 26.71
CA LEU A 14 19.34 -41.97 26.77
C LEU A 14 19.21 -41.48 25.33
N ASN A 15 17.99 -41.59 24.81
CA ASN A 15 17.60 -41.02 23.53
C ASN A 15 17.78 -39.50 23.62
N LEU A 16 18.77 -39.00 22.88
CA LEU A 16 19.06 -37.57 22.71
C LEU A 16 17.86 -36.90 22.03
N THR A 17 16.96 -36.32 22.82
CA THR A 17 16.00 -35.33 22.34
C THR A 17 16.75 -34.03 22.04
N GLY A 18 17.40 -33.99 20.88
CA GLY A 18 17.81 -32.72 20.28
C GLY A 18 16.56 -31.85 20.05
N PRO A 19 16.67 -30.51 20.22
CA PRO A 19 15.57 -29.62 19.86
C PRO A 19 15.24 -29.83 18.38
N ALA A 20 13.96 -30.03 18.08
CA ALA A 20 13.47 -30.10 16.71
C ALA A 20 14.02 -28.89 15.94
N PRO A 21 14.52 -29.06 14.70
CA PRO A 21 14.97 -27.94 13.88
C PRO A 21 13.81 -26.94 13.78
N PRO A 22 14.09 -25.62 13.85
CA PRO A 22 13.04 -24.63 13.64
C PRO A 22 12.38 -24.94 12.30
N ALA A 23 11.04 -24.99 12.27
CA ALA A 23 10.28 -25.23 11.06
C ALA A 23 10.67 -24.16 10.02
N THR A 24 11.64 -24.49 9.17
CA THR A 24 12.01 -23.71 8.00
C THR A 24 10.79 -23.71 7.12
N LEU A 25 10.16 -22.54 7.00
CA LEU A 25 9.09 -22.34 6.04
C LEU A 25 9.59 -22.85 4.68
N PRO A 26 8.76 -23.60 3.94
CA PRO A 26 9.16 -24.11 2.63
C PRO A 26 9.65 -22.95 1.77
N GLU A 27 10.86 -23.10 1.22
CA GLU A 27 11.46 -22.05 0.41
C GLU A 27 10.60 -21.83 -0.84
N LEU A 28 10.17 -20.59 -1.05
CA LEU A 28 9.34 -20.24 -2.19
C LEU A 28 10.15 -20.39 -3.50
N PRO A 29 9.49 -20.76 -4.61
CA PRO A 29 10.15 -20.89 -5.91
C PRO A 29 10.55 -19.54 -6.53
N PHE A 30 10.06 -18.45 -5.97
CA PHE A 30 10.29 -17.09 -6.45
C PHE A 30 10.95 -16.21 -5.38
N VAL A 31 11.77 -15.28 -5.85
CA VAL A 31 12.33 -14.17 -5.08
C VAL A 31 11.56 -12.90 -5.44
N TYR A 32 11.12 -12.16 -4.42
CA TYR A 32 10.36 -10.93 -4.57
C TYR A 32 11.21 -9.73 -4.19
N THR A 33 11.24 -8.72 -5.04
CA THR A 33 11.93 -7.45 -4.77
C THR A 33 10.96 -6.30 -4.95
N LEU A 34 10.95 -5.38 -3.97
CA LEU A 34 10.21 -4.13 -4.05
C LEU A 34 11.16 -2.98 -4.34
N THR A 35 10.77 -2.13 -5.29
CA THR A 35 11.50 -0.90 -5.59
C THR A 35 10.55 0.28 -5.46
N ILE A 36 10.95 1.31 -4.70
CA ILE A 36 10.18 2.54 -4.59
C ILE A 36 10.43 3.37 -5.85
N ARG A 37 9.43 3.49 -6.70
CA ARG A 37 9.47 4.30 -7.94
C ARG A 37 9.09 5.76 -7.69
N GLN A 38 8.37 6.04 -6.60
CA GLN A 38 8.06 7.38 -6.15
C GLN A 38 8.09 7.45 -4.63
N GLN A 39 9.02 8.25 -4.09
CA GLN A 39 9.15 8.49 -2.65
C GLN A 39 8.06 9.45 -2.16
N PRO A 40 7.53 9.28 -0.93
CA PRO A 40 6.82 10.35 -0.24
C PRO A 40 7.80 11.48 0.09
N LEU A 41 7.35 12.73 0.04
CA LEU A 41 8.21 13.88 0.33
C LEU A 41 7.65 14.74 1.45
N ALA A 42 6.35 15.04 1.41
CA ALA A 42 5.72 15.90 2.39
C ALA A 42 4.29 15.48 2.69
N ALA A 43 3.79 15.82 3.86
CA ALA A 43 2.38 15.77 4.19
C ALA A 43 2.01 16.94 5.10
N ARG A 44 0.72 17.27 5.16
CA ARG A 44 0.18 18.14 6.21
C ARG A 44 -0.42 17.28 7.31
N ALA A 45 -0.06 17.57 8.56
CA ALA A 45 -0.66 16.94 9.72
C ALA A 45 -2.18 17.17 9.74
N CYS A 46 -2.94 16.08 9.85
CA CYS A 46 -4.41 16.12 9.82
C CYS A 46 -5.02 16.48 11.19
N GLY A 47 -4.23 16.40 12.27
CA GLY A 47 -4.73 16.57 13.63
C GLY A 47 -5.73 15.48 14.02
N PHE A 48 -6.72 15.86 14.84
CA PHE A 48 -7.68 14.92 15.43
C PHE A 48 -8.97 14.74 14.59
N GLY A 49 -9.29 15.67 13.69
CA GLY A 49 -10.48 15.60 12.84
C GLY A 49 -10.22 14.98 11.46
N GLU A 50 -11.26 14.39 10.86
CA GLU A 50 -11.19 13.83 9.49
C GLU A 50 -11.30 14.91 8.41
N ARG A 51 -11.92 16.06 8.73
CA ARG A 51 -12.22 17.14 7.76
C ARG A 51 -10.98 17.82 7.19
N ASP A 52 -9.89 17.88 7.95
CA ASP A 52 -8.63 18.52 7.53
C ASP A 52 -7.60 17.49 7.03
N ARG A 53 -8.07 16.28 6.68
CA ARG A 53 -7.20 15.21 6.25
C ARG A 53 -6.58 15.53 4.89
N ARG A 54 -5.25 15.60 4.85
CA ARG A 54 -4.49 15.75 3.61
C ARG A 54 -3.63 14.52 3.37
N VAL A 55 -3.59 14.08 2.12
CA VAL A 55 -2.79 12.92 1.73
C VAL A 55 -1.31 13.28 1.67
N ILE A 56 -0.45 12.31 1.91
CA ILE A 56 0.99 12.38 1.68
C ILE A 56 1.20 12.65 0.18
N ASP A 57 2.08 13.61 -0.10
CA ASP A 57 2.34 14.10 -1.44
C ASP A 57 3.85 14.17 -1.74
N PRO A 58 4.30 13.62 -2.88
CA PRO A 58 3.54 12.80 -3.82
C PRO A 58 3.19 11.41 -3.22
N PRO A 59 2.14 10.72 -3.71
CA PRO A 59 1.74 9.42 -3.15
C PRO A 59 2.82 8.36 -3.39
N PRO A 60 3.13 7.47 -2.43
CA PRO A 60 4.10 6.41 -2.67
C PRO A 60 3.68 5.49 -3.81
N ILE A 61 4.61 5.21 -4.73
CA ILE A 61 4.44 4.23 -5.81
C ILE A 61 5.59 3.25 -5.74
N LEU A 62 5.26 1.96 -5.65
CA LEU A 62 6.22 0.87 -5.60
C LEU A 62 6.03 -0.04 -6.79
N GLN A 63 7.11 -0.66 -7.25
CA GLN A 63 7.11 -1.68 -8.29
C GLN A 63 7.57 -3.02 -7.69
N LEU A 64 6.82 -4.07 -8.03
CA LEU A 64 7.18 -5.45 -7.70
C LEU A 64 7.93 -6.08 -8.86
N ARG A 65 9.07 -6.68 -8.55
CA ARG A 65 9.80 -7.59 -9.43
C ARG A 65 9.80 -8.98 -8.81
N THR A 66 9.36 -9.95 -9.59
CA THR A 66 9.38 -11.37 -9.24
C THR A 66 10.39 -12.06 -10.14
N THR A 67 11.30 -12.83 -9.55
CA THR A 67 12.30 -13.62 -10.28
C THR A 67 12.22 -15.06 -9.83
N ASP A 68 12.34 -15.98 -10.78
CA ASP A 68 12.51 -17.40 -10.47
C ASP A 68 13.81 -17.59 -9.67
N ARG A 69 13.74 -18.37 -8.59
CA ARG A 69 14.83 -18.52 -7.64
C ARG A 69 16.01 -19.31 -8.20
N VAL A 70 15.76 -20.25 -9.11
CA VAL A 70 16.78 -21.14 -9.67
C VAL A 70 17.48 -20.46 -10.84
N THR A 71 16.70 -19.89 -11.76
CA THR A 71 17.21 -19.30 -13.00
C THR A 71 17.57 -17.83 -12.86
N GLY A 72 17.02 -17.13 -11.85
CA GLY A 72 17.14 -15.68 -11.70
C GLY A 72 16.36 -14.88 -12.75
N ALA A 73 15.65 -15.55 -13.65
CA ALA A 73 14.91 -14.93 -14.73
C ALA A 73 13.64 -14.23 -14.21
N PRO A 74 13.18 -13.13 -14.85
CA PRO A 74 11.88 -12.55 -14.55
C PRO A 74 10.77 -13.59 -14.69
N ALA A 75 9.90 -13.69 -13.68
CA ALA A 75 8.80 -14.65 -13.64
C ALA A 75 7.55 -14.01 -13.02
N ALA A 76 6.40 -14.68 -13.14
CA ALA A 76 5.16 -14.28 -12.47
C ALA A 76 4.66 -15.42 -11.58
N ASP A 77 4.38 -15.13 -10.30
CA ASP A 77 3.71 -16.09 -9.41
C ASP A 77 2.19 -15.98 -9.63
N HIS A 78 1.66 -16.76 -10.57
CA HIS A 78 0.22 -16.81 -10.86
C HIS A 78 -0.60 -17.45 -9.74
N ASN A 79 0.06 -18.16 -8.83
CA ASN A 79 -0.59 -18.86 -7.72
C ASN A 79 -0.64 -17.99 -6.45
N ALA A 80 -0.13 -16.76 -6.49
CA ALA A 80 -0.15 -15.86 -5.35
C ALA A 80 -1.16 -14.73 -5.51
N MET A 81 -1.85 -14.43 -4.41
CA MET A 81 -2.50 -13.14 -4.23
C MET A 81 -1.56 -12.24 -3.43
N PHE A 82 -1.27 -11.05 -3.97
CA PHE A 82 -0.41 -10.08 -3.31
C PHE A 82 -1.20 -8.95 -2.65
N ALA A 83 -0.75 -8.55 -1.48
CA ALA A 83 -1.18 -7.32 -0.82
C ALA A 83 0.05 -6.62 -0.24
N LEU A 84 0.16 -5.31 -0.44
CA LEU A 84 1.24 -4.52 0.12
C LEU A 84 0.71 -3.70 1.29
N HIS A 85 1.19 -3.96 2.50
CA HIS A 85 0.79 -3.26 3.71
C HIS A 85 1.80 -2.17 4.08
N CYS A 86 1.31 -0.99 4.46
CA CYS A 86 2.10 0.16 4.87
C CYS A 86 2.01 0.38 6.38
N THR A 87 3.15 0.56 7.05
CA THR A 87 3.26 1.05 8.43
C THR A 87 4.06 2.34 8.49
N LEU A 88 3.85 3.13 9.54
CA LEU A 88 4.60 4.36 9.81
C LEU A 88 5.74 4.06 10.78
N LEU A 89 6.95 4.49 10.44
CA LEU A 89 8.13 4.37 11.29
C LEU A 89 8.62 5.75 11.75
N HIS A 90 9.24 5.78 12.93
CA HIS A 90 10.04 6.90 13.38
C HIS A 90 11.34 7.02 12.55
N GLU A 91 11.78 8.25 12.24
CA GLU A 91 12.91 8.50 11.32
C GLU A 91 14.23 7.81 11.69
N SER A 92 14.54 7.71 12.99
CA SER A 92 15.86 7.31 13.51
C SER A 92 15.85 6.04 14.33
N THR A 93 14.69 5.60 14.82
CA THR A 93 14.60 4.44 15.72
C THR A 93 13.95 3.24 15.05
N ASP A 94 13.41 3.41 13.83
CA ASP A 94 12.62 2.42 13.09
C ASP A 94 11.48 1.79 13.92
N LYS A 95 11.08 2.44 15.01
CA LYS A 95 9.95 2.03 15.84
C LYS A 95 8.67 2.24 15.05
N ASP A 96 7.79 1.24 15.09
CA ASP A 96 6.45 1.35 14.53
C ASP A 96 5.63 2.37 15.33
N GLU A 97 5.26 3.45 14.66
CA GLU A 97 4.43 4.52 15.20
C GLU A 97 3.06 4.59 14.53
N THR A 98 2.66 3.54 13.81
CA THR A 98 1.36 3.47 13.13
C THR A 98 0.22 3.74 14.11
N GLN A 99 0.36 3.27 15.36
CA GLN A 99 -0.51 3.62 16.48
C GLN A 99 0.31 4.14 17.66
N ALA A 100 -0.19 5.20 18.29
CA ALA A 100 0.35 5.68 19.55
C ALA A 100 -0.16 4.79 20.70
N SER A 101 0.71 4.48 21.65
CA SER A 101 0.34 3.82 22.89
C SER A 101 -0.73 4.63 23.63
N PRO A 102 -1.71 3.96 24.27
CA PRO A 102 -2.72 4.66 25.07
C PRO A 102 -2.03 5.41 26.21
N GLY A 103 -2.35 6.70 26.36
CA GLY A 103 -1.76 7.58 27.39
C GLY A 103 -2.33 7.35 28.80
N GLY A 104 -3.15 6.31 28.97
CA GLY A 104 -3.85 5.97 30.20
C GLY A 104 -5.13 5.17 29.92
N PRO A 105 -5.83 4.69 30.96
CA PRO A 105 -7.03 3.86 30.83
C PRO A 105 -8.20 4.55 30.12
N GLU A 106 -8.24 5.89 30.09
CA GLU A 106 -9.31 6.67 29.44
C GLU A 106 -8.94 7.24 28.06
N MET A 107 -7.69 7.08 27.62
CA MET A 107 -7.21 7.61 26.34
C MET A 107 -6.99 6.45 25.35
N PRO A 108 -7.93 6.19 24.41
CA PRO A 108 -7.78 5.12 23.45
C PRO A 108 -6.55 5.34 22.56
N ALA A 109 -5.93 4.23 22.14
CA ALA A 109 -4.81 4.25 21.21
C ALA A 109 -5.22 5.02 19.94
N THR A 110 -4.48 6.07 19.61
CA THR A 110 -4.77 6.87 18.43
C THR A 110 -3.90 6.42 17.28
N ARG A 111 -4.52 6.15 16.13
CA ARG A 111 -3.81 5.77 14.92
C ARG A 111 -3.16 7.02 14.30
N LYS A 112 -1.84 7.04 14.15
CA LYS A 112 -1.10 8.17 13.57
C LYS A 112 -1.12 8.17 12.04
N LEU A 113 -1.07 7.00 11.40
CA LEU A 113 -1.15 6.84 9.94
C LEU A 113 -2.57 6.46 9.52
N MET A 114 -3.18 7.26 8.66
CA MET A 114 -4.58 7.17 8.29
C MET A 114 -4.78 6.88 6.80
N GLY A 115 -6.00 6.48 6.46
CA GLY A 115 -6.42 6.15 5.11
C GLY A 115 -6.22 4.69 4.77
N THR A 116 -5.98 4.44 3.49
CA THR A 116 -5.88 3.10 2.90
C THR A 116 -4.45 2.57 3.02
N LEU A 117 -4.21 1.78 4.08
CA LEU A 117 -2.88 1.24 4.39
C LEU A 117 -2.50 -0.03 3.61
N VAL A 118 -3.39 -0.56 2.79
CA VAL A 118 -3.16 -1.76 1.97
C VAL A 118 -3.41 -1.44 0.52
N ALA A 119 -2.47 -1.77 -0.35
CA ALA A 119 -2.60 -1.66 -1.79
C ALA A 119 -2.59 -3.04 -2.45
N SER A 120 -3.39 -3.20 -3.50
CA SER A 120 -3.37 -4.36 -4.40
C SER A 120 -2.42 -4.11 -5.57
N PRO A 121 -1.87 -5.18 -6.20
CA PRO A 121 -1.03 -5.04 -7.37
C PRO A 121 -1.84 -4.48 -8.55
N TYR A 122 -1.24 -3.56 -9.29
CA TYR A 122 -1.81 -2.92 -10.47
C TYR A 122 -0.86 -3.11 -11.66
N PRO A 123 -1.14 -4.09 -12.54
CA PRO A 123 -0.39 -4.28 -13.78
C PRO A 123 -0.63 -3.10 -14.72
N ALA A 124 0.44 -2.42 -15.13
CA ALA A 124 0.37 -1.26 -16.02
C ALA A 124 1.70 -1.02 -16.72
N LYS A 125 1.72 -0.05 -17.62
CA LYS A 125 2.95 0.53 -18.19
C LYS A 125 3.35 1.78 -17.43
N ASP A 126 4.64 1.99 -17.23
CA ASP A 126 5.15 3.21 -16.59
C ASP A 126 5.17 4.41 -17.56
N GLU A 127 5.73 5.54 -17.10
CA GLU A 127 5.90 6.77 -17.88
C GLU A 127 6.74 6.62 -19.16
N HIS A 128 7.51 5.53 -19.27
CA HIS A 128 8.33 5.20 -20.43
C HIS A 128 7.69 4.09 -21.29
N GLY A 129 6.48 3.66 -20.96
CA GLY A 129 5.77 2.59 -21.67
C GLY A 129 6.22 1.18 -21.27
N VAL A 130 7.04 1.03 -20.23
CA VAL A 130 7.56 -0.27 -19.78
C VAL A 130 6.55 -0.95 -18.86
N ALA A 131 6.16 -2.19 -19.19
CA ALA A 131 5.22 -2.96 -18.38
C ALA A 131 5.80 -3.33 -17.01
N GLY A 132 4.96 -3.29 -15.97
CA GLY A 132 5.32 -3.65 -14.61
C GLY A 132 4.09 -3.82 -13.71
N THR A 133 4.35 -4.31 -12.50
CA THR A 133 3.33 -4.46 -11.45
C THR A 133 3.56 -3.41 -10.38
N PHE A 134 2.61 -2.48 -10.24
CA PHE A 134 2.73 -1.33 -9.34
C PHE A 134 1.82 -1.45 -8.12
N PHE A 135 2.23 -0.87 -7.01
CA PHE A 135 1.39 -0.63 -5.84
C PHE A 135 1.36 0.88 -5.61
N VAL A 136 0.16 1.45 -5.54
CA VAL A 136 -0.02 2.90 -5.41
C VAL A 136 -0.79 3.20 -4.13
N PHE A 137 -0.29 4.15 -3.36
CA PHE A 137 -0.90 4.59 -2.11
C PHE A 137 -1.37 6.04 -2.22
N PRO A 138 -2.51 6.30 -2.89
CA PRO A 138 -3.02 7.65 -3.11
C PRO A 138 -3.63 8.27 -1.84
N ASP A 139 -3.94 7.43 -0.86
CA ASP A 139 -4.79 7.76 0.28
C ASP A 139 -4.08 7.44 1.61
N LEU A 140 -2.88 7.99 1.81
CA LEU A 140 -2.16 7.92 3.09
C LEU A 140 -2.10 9.30 3.73
N SER A 141 -2.31 9.41 5.03
CA SER A 141 -2.22 10.68 5.75
C SER A 141 -1.60 10.51 7.14
N CYS A 142 -0.95 11.56 7.66
CA CYS A 142 -0.35 11.53 8.99
C CYS A 142 -1.08 12.51 9.92
N ARG A 143 -1.36 12.09 11.15
CA ARG A 143 -2.00 12.96 12.17
C ARG A 143 -1.03 13.93 12.82
N ASN A 144 0.16 13.47 13.14
CA ASN A 144 1.13 14.20 13.94
C ASN A 144 2.23 14.78 13.04
N PRO A 145 2.63 16.04 13.28
CA PRO A 145 3.79 16.61 12.61
C PRO A 145 5.07 15.91 13.10
N GLY A 146 6.08 15.87 12.24
CA GLY A 146 7.34 15.19 12.52
C GLY A 146 7.98 14.61 11.26
N LYS A 147 9.12 13.95 11.46
CA LYS A 147 9.86 13.25 10.42
C LYS A 147 9.61 11.76 10.54
N HIS A 148 9.25 11.14 9.42
CA HIS A 148 8.82 9.75 9.41
C HIS A 148 9.37 9.00 8.20
N ARG A 149 9.29 7.67 8.26
CA ARG A 149 9.48 6.77 7.12
C ARG A 149 8.24 5.90 6.98
N LEU A 150 7.97 5.40 5.78
CA LEU A 150 6.97 4.36 5.55
C LEU A 150 7.67 3.02 5.34
N HIS A 151 7.13 1.96 5.95
CA HIS A 151 7.59 0.59 5.73
C HIS A 151 6.53 -0.20 5.01
N PHE A 152 6.89 -0.71 3.84
CA PHE A 152 6.01 -1.52 3.01
C PHE A 152 6.38 -2.99 3.15
N LYS A 153 5.41 -3.83 3.48
CA LYS A 153 5.55 -5.29 3.66
C LYS A 153 4.67 -6.01 2.66
N LEU A 154 5.29 -6.78 1.75
CA LEU A 154 4.59 -7.55 0.74
C LEU A 154 4.12 -8.87 1.33
N LEU A 155 2.81 -9.04 1.41
CA LEU A 155 2.15 -10.28 1.82
C LEU A 155 1.89 -11.11 0.56
N ARG A 156 2.37 -12.37 0.56
CA ARG A 156 2.05 -13.37 -0.46
C ARG A 156 1.08 -14.38 0.14
N ILE A 157 -0.17 -14.33 -0.29
CA ILE A 157 -1.22 -15.24 0.15
C ILE A 157 -1.37 -16.33 -0.90
N ASP A 158 -1.30 -17.58 -0.45
CA ASP A 158 -1.54 -18.75 -1.28
C ASP A 158 -3.01 -19.13 -1.15
N PRO A 159 -3.83 -18.98 -2.21
CA PRO A 159 -5.26 -19.24 -2.14
C PRO A 159 -5.57 -20.70 -1.86
N MET A 160 -4.67 -21.62 -2.18
CA MET A 160 -4.83 -23.04 -1.89
C MET A 160 -4.53 -23.38 -0.43
N ASN A 161 -3.84 -22.49 0.29
CA ASN A 161 -3.50 -22.65 1.69
C ASN A 161 -4.24 -21.65 2.62
N MET A 162 -5.37 -21.10 2.18
CA MET A 162 -6.23 -20.24 2.99
C MET A 162 -7.09 -21.06 3.97
N THR A 163 -6.44 -21.77 4.89
CA THR A 163 -7.12 -22.48 5.97
C THR A 163 -7.17 -21.62 7.25
N LYS A 164 -8.14 -21.89 8.12
CA LYS A 164 -8.29 -21.13 9.38
C LYS A 164 -7.03 -21.31 10.23
N GLY A 165 -6.36 -20.20 10.54
CA GLY A 165 -5.11 -20.20 11.31
C GLY A 165 -3.85 -20.30 10.45
N ALA A 166 -3.97 -20.42 9.12
CA ALA A 166 -2.83 -20.29 8.22
C ALA A 166 -2.22 -18.88 8.35
N VAL A 167 -0.90 -18.83 8.47
CA VAL A 167 -0.14 -17.59 8.56
C VAL A 167 0.64 -17.42 7.26
N HIS A 168 0.34 -16.35 6.52
CA HIS A 168 1.10 -15.94 5.35
C HIS A 168 2.04 -14.82 5.76
N GLY A 169 3.35 -15.08 5.71
CA GLY A 169 4.38 -14.12 6.09
C GLY A 169 4.61 -13.03 5.03
N ALA A 170 5.31 -11.97 5.43
CA ALA A 170 5.84 -11.00 4.48
C ALA A 170 7.02 -11.61 3.72
N VAL A 171 7.00 -11.56 2.39
CA VAL A 171 8.03 -12.16 1.52
C VAL A 171 9.06 -11.14 1.03
N ALA A 172 8.74 -9.85 1.11
CA ALA A 172 9.64 -8.74 0.84
C ALA A 172 9.22 -7.53 1.66
N SER A 173 10.17 -6.63 1.93
CA SER A 173 9.83 -5.34 2.52
C SER A 173 10.82 -4.26 2.08
N VAL A 174 10.36 -3.00 2.10
CA VAL A 174 11.20 -1.84 1.77
C VAL A 174 10.76 -0.63 2.61
N VAL A 175 11.73 0.18 3.01
CA VAL A 175 11.51 1.40 3.80
C VAL A 175 11.80 2.61 2.93
N THR A 176 10.99 3.66 3.05
CA THR A 176 11.20 4.92 2.30
C THR A 176 12.36 5.73 2.85
N ASP A 177 12.72 6.75 2.09
CA ASP A 177 13.45 7.89 2.63
C ASP A 177 12.61 8.61 3.70
N ILE A 178 13.27 9.47 4.48
CA ILE A 178 12.58 10.31 5.46
C ILE A 178 11.73 11.34 4.71
N PHE A 179 10.49 11.53 5.15
CA PHE A 179 9.60 12.58 4.67
C PHE A 179 9.07 13.43 5.83
N ASP A 180 8.71 14.66 5.52
CA ASP A 180 8.29 15.66 6.50
C ASP A 180 6.77 15.77 6.60
N VAL A 181 6.23 15.66 7.81
CA VAL A 181 4.84 15.98 8.11
C VAL A 181 4.79 17.36 8.78
N TYR A 182 4.28 18.33 8.04
CA TYR A 182 4.26 19.73 8.43
C TYR A 182 3.00 20.07 9.24
N PRO A 183 3.09 21.00 10.21
CA PRO A 183 1.94 21.73 10.70
C PRO A 183 1.23 22.49 9.57
N ALA A 184 -0.03 22.87 9.79
CA ALA A 184 -0.84 23.56 8.78
C ALA A 184 -0.20 24.85 8.23
N LYS A 185 0.55 25.59 9.04
CA LYS A 185 1.15 26.88 8.68
C LYS A 185 2.40 26.75 7.80
N ASP A 186 3.10 25.63 7.93
CA ASP A 186 4.42 25.43 7.31
C ASP A 186 4.35 24.49 6.11
N PHE A 187 3.17 23.97 5.79
CA PHE A 187 2.97 23.07 4.67
C PHE A 187 3.19 23.82 3.34
N PRO A 188 4.14 23.38 2.49
CA PRO A 188 4.49 24.08 1.25
C PRO A 188 3.40 24.01 0.16
N GLY A 189 2.32 23.28 0.42
CA GLY A 189 1.27 22.99 -0.55
C GLY A 189 1.51 21.69 -1.31
N MET A 190 0.51 21.31 -2.11
CA MET A 190 0.53 20.07 -2.88
C MET A 190 1.34 20.25 -4.17
N ARG A 191 2.10 19.23 -4.55
CA ARG A 191 2.93 19.23 -5.76
C ARG A 191 2.11 18.79 -6.97
N ALA A 192 2.64 19.07 -8.15
CA ALA A 192 2.09 18.53 -9.39
C ALA A 192 2.32 17.01 -9.42
N SER A 193 1.33 16.25 -9.91
CA SER A 193 1.46 14.82 -10.09
C SER A 193 2.60 14.48 -11.05
N SER A 194 3.36 13.44 -10.71
CA SER A 194 4.46 12.92 -11.53
C SER A 194 3.99 12.36 -12.87
N ALA A 195 4.93 12.19 -13.79
CA ALA A 195 4.68 11.51 -15.06
C ALA A 195 4.21 10.06 -14.85
N LEU A 196 4.81 9.34 -13.89
CA LEU A 196 4.42 7.98 -13.52
C LEU A 196 2.97 7.92 -13.07
N LEU A 197 2.57 8.75 -12.10
CA LEU A 197 1.19 8.75 -11.59
C LEU A 197 0.19 9.10 -12.70
N LYS A 198 0.52 10.05 -13.57
CA LYS A 198 -0.31 10.41 -14.74
C LYS A 198 -0.41 9.24 -15.74
N ALA A 199 0.68 8.52 -15.99
CA ALA A 199 0.69 7.36 -16.87
C ALA A 199 -0.18 6.22 -16.32
N LEU A 200 -0.14 5.96 -15.01
CA LEU A 200 -1.00 4.97 -14.36
C LEU A 200 -2.48 5.39 -14.39
N ARG A 201 -2.79 6.67 -14.14
CA ARG A 201 -4.17 7.20 -14.25
C ARG A 201 -4.75 7.02 -15.65
N ARG A 202 -3.97 7.30 -16.71
CA ARG A 202 -4.40 7.10 -18.10
C ARG A 202 -4.76 5.64 -18.44
N GLN A 203 -4.32 4.68 -17.63
CA GLN A 203 -4.63 3.25 -17.79
C GLN A 203 -5.80 2.79 -16.90
N GLY A 204 -6.51 3.73 -16.25
CA GLY A 204 -7.70 3.46 -15.46
C GLY A 204 -7.46 3.34 -13.95
N LEU A 205 -6.25 3.65 -13.46
CA LEU A 205 -6.02 3.73 -12.01
C LEU A 205 -6.86 4.87 -11.41
N ASN A 206 -7.70 4.57 -10.41
CA ASN A 206 -8.59 5.56 -9.83
C ASN A 206 -7.88 6.51 -8.82
N VAL A 207 -7.11 7.48 -9.33
CA VAL A 207 -6.37 8.48 -8.55
C VAL A 207 -6.51 9.88 -9.14
N GLY A 208 -6.60 10.90 -8.28
CA GLY A 208 -6.63 12.31 -8.70
C GLY A 208 -5.29 12.80 -9.23
N VAL A 209 -5.33 13.69 -10.24
CA VAL A 209 -4.14 14.32 -10.82
C VAL A 209 -4.08 15.78 -10.38
N LYS A 210 -3.00 16.16 -9.71
CA LYS A 210 -2.80 17.50 -9.17
C LYS A 210 -1.97 18.35 -10.14
N LYS A 211 -2.39 19.59 -10.36
CA LYS A 211 -1.65 20.59 -11.15
C LYS A 211 -0.49 21.25 -10.35
N GLY A 212 -0.55 21.21 -9.02
CA GLY A 212 0.46 21.73 -8.10
C GLY A 212 0.30 23.22 -7.75
N SER A 213 0.57 23.59 -6.50
CA SER A 213 0.44 24.98 -6.00
C SER A 213 1.53 25.92 -6.53
N GLU A 214 2.70 25.40 -6.90
CA GLU A 214 3.83 26.17 -7.46
C GLU A 214 3.46 26.96 -8.72
N ALA A 215 2.47 26.50 -9.49
CA ALA A 215 1.98 27.19 -10.69
C ALA A 215 1.33 28.56 -10.40
N ARG A 216 0.87 28.81 -9.16
CA ARG A 216 0.23 30.08 -8.77
C ARG A 216 1.22 31.19 -8.41
N LYS A 217 2.50 30.88 -8.16
CA LYS A 217 3.49 31.88 -7.70
C LYS A 217 3.96 32.86 -8.79
N GLY A 218 3.56 32.64 -10.05
CA GLY A 218 3.92 33.47 -11.20
C GLY A 218 2.99 34.64 -11.53
N LYS A 219 1.86 34.83 -10.84
CA LYS A 219 0.95 35.97 -11.09
C LYS A 219 0.58 36.72 -9.80
N GLY A 220 1.26 37.84 -9.58
CA GLY A 220 0.69 39.05 -8.96
C GLY A 220 0.39 39.03 -7.45
N LYS A 221 1.18 39.80 -6.70
CA LYS A 221 0.91 40.18 -5.30
C LYS A 221 -0.19 41.26 -5.24
N LYS A 222 -1.35 41.00 -4.63
CA LYS A 222 -2.14 41.99 -3.87
C LYS A 222 -3.22 41.35 -2.97
N GLY A 223 -3.02 41.51 -1.66
CA GLY A 223 -4.01 41.68 -0.57
C GLY A 223 -5.23 40.76 -0.43
N GLY A 224 -5.43 40.20 0.77
CA GLY A 224 -6.77 39.89 1.28
C GLY A 224 -6.96 38.52 1.93
N LYS A 225 -6.67 38.45 3.24
CA LYS A 225 -7.41 37.76 4.32
C LYS A 225 -8.28 36.53 3.97
N GLY A 226 -7.83 35.35 4.44
CA GLY A 226 -8.68 34.21 4.82
C GLY A 226 -9.22 33.37 3.66
N GLY A 227 -8.37 32.51 3.08
CA GLY A 227 -8.79 31.53 2.09
C GLY A 227 -9.07 30.18 2.74
N SER A 228 -10.32 29.73 2.72
CA SER A 228 -10.66 28.32 2.69
C SER A 228 -10.11 27.75 1.37
N ASP A 229 -9.03 26.98 1.44
CA ASP A 229 -8.53 26.18 0.32
C ASP A 229 -9.52 25.02 0.11
N GLU A 230 -10.67 25.34 -0.50
CA GLU A 230 -11.51 24.37 -1.18
C GLU A 230 -10.81 24.08 -2.51
N ASP A 231 -9.97 23.05 -2.48
CA ASP A 231 -9.49 22.38 -3.68
C ASP A 231 -10.73 21.71 -4.31
N GLU A 232 -11.50 22.46 -5.11
CA GLU A 232 -12.51 21.87 -5.99
C GLU A 232 -11.77 21.01 -7.03
N ASP A 233 -11.88 19.70 -6.88
CA ASP A 233 -11.48 18.72 -7.88
C ASP A 233 -12.39 18.94 -9.11
N ASP A 234 -11.89 19.73 -10.06
CA ASP A 234 -12.51 19.92 -11.38
C ASP A 234 -12.28 18.63 -12.19
N ASP A 235 -13.15 17.64 -11.96
CA ASP A 235 -13.29 16.43 -12.78
C ASP A 235 -13.89 16.83 -14.15
N GLU A 236 -13.12 17.51 -15.00
CA GLU A 236 -13.44 17.62 -16.41
C GLU A 236 -13.03 16.31 -17.11
N ASP A 237 -14.04 15.45 -17.31
CA ASP A 237 -14.01 14.28 -18.19
C ASP A 237 -13.78 14.73 -19.65
N GLU A 238 -12.54 14.84 -20.11
CA GLU A 238 -12.25 14.84 -21.55
C GLU A 238 -12.18 13.39 -22.09
N ALA A 239 -13.36 12.84 -22.38
CA ALA A 239 -13.51 11.80 -23.39
C ALA A 239 -13.94 12.48 -24.69
N SER A 240 -13.00 12.75 -25.59
CA SER A 240 -13.33 13.11 -26.98
C SER A 240 -13.24 11.88 -27.86
N ASP A 241 -14.36 11.52 -28.44
CA ASP A 241 -14.59 10.48 -29.44
C ASP A 241 -13.66 10.60 -30.66
N GLU A 242 -13.09 9.47 -31.10
CA GLU A 242 -12.81 9.25 -32.52
C GLU A 242 -13.18 7.81 -32.90
N GLU A 243 -14.35 7.68 -33.54
CA GLU A 243 -14.77 6.52 -34.30
C GLU A 243 -14.76 6.92 -35.80
N ASN A 244 -13.84 6.37 -36.61
CA ASN A 244 -14.19 5.49 -37.73
C ASN A 244 -12.99 4.90 -38.51
N ALA A 245 -13.09 3.57 -38.70
CA ALA A 245 -12.69 2.71 -39.82
C ALA A 245 -11.28 2.79 -40.46
N VAL A 246 -10.56 1.64 -40.48
CA VAL A 246 -10.48 0.73 -41.66
C VAL A 246 -10.24 -0.72 -41.20
N ARG A 247 -10.97 -1.64 -41.84
CA ARG A 247 -10.95 -3.11 -41.70
C ARG A 247 -9.66 -3.75 -42.27
N ALA A 248 -9.09 -4.75 -41.58
CA ALA A 248 -8.57 -5.99 -42.19
C ALA A 248 -8.09 -7.02 -41.14
N GLY A 249 -8.71 -8.22 -41.16
CA GLY A 249 -8.06 -9.54 -41.05
C GLY A 249 -7.39 -10.01 -39.74
N GLY A 250 -8.07 -10.94 -39.04
CA GLY A 250 -7.56 -12.19 -38.44
C GLY A 250 -6.28 -12.20 -37.60
N ASP A 251 -6.34 -12.57 -36.32
CA ASP A 251 -6.26 -13.98 -35.87
C ASP A 251 -6.41 -14.08 -34.33
N THR A 252 -6.94 -15.20 -33.88
CA THR A 252 -7.31 -15.50 -32.49
C THR A 252 -6.12 -15.87 -31.59
N VAL A 253 -6.06 -15.33 -30.37
CA VAL A 253 -5.73 -16.16 -29.18
C VAL A 253 -6.39 -15.58 -27.92
N SER A 254 -7.25 -16.39 -27.32
CA SER A 254 -8.01 -16.11 -26.09
C SER A 254 -7.12 -16.23 -24.85
N GLY A 255 -7.07 -15.18 -24.03
CA GLY A 255 -6.45 -15.21 -22.70
C GLY A 255 -7.41 -14.67 -21.66
N GLU A 256 -8.15 -15.57 -20.98
CA GLU A 256 -9.18 -15.27 -19.97
C GLU A 256 -8.64 -14.74 -18.62
N GLY A 257 -7.46 -14.11 -18.60
CA GLY A 257 -6.80 -13.64 -17.38
C GLY A 257 -7.19 -12.24 -16.90
N GLY A 258 -7.90 -11.45 -17.73
CA GLY A 258 -8.18 -10.02 -17.46
C GLY A 258 -9.42 -9.75 -16.61
N GLU A 259 -10.40 -10.65 -16.62
CA GLU A 259 -11.71 -10.37 -16.02
C GLU A 259 -11.71 -10.48 -14.48
N PHE A 260 -10.81 -11.28 -13.91
CA PHE A 260 -10.76 -11.49 -12.47
C PHE A 260 -10.08 -10.32 -11.73
N ALA A 261 -9.04 -9.73 -12.32
CA ALA A 261 -8.35 -8.57 -11.73
C ALA A 261 -9.25 -7.31 -11.68
N ALA A 262 -10.08 -7.11 -12.71
CA ALA A 262 -11.06 -6.03 -12.75
C ALA A 262 -12.15 -6.19 -11.67
N LYS A 263 -12.59 -7.42 -11.39
CA LYS A 263 -13.59 -7.71 -10.36
C LYS A 263 -13.08 -7.46 -8.93
N VAL A 264 -11.79 -7.69 -8.64
CA VAL A 264 -11.22 -7.42 -7.31
C VAL A 264 -11.07 -5.90 -7.04
N ALA A 265 -10.72 -5.11 -8.07
CA ALA A 265 -10.70 -3.65 -7.97
C ALA A 265 -12.10 -3.04 -7.74
N ALA A 266 -13.15 -3.66 -8.31
CA ALA A 266 -14.54 -3.23 -8.11
C ALA A 266 -15.04 -3.46 -6.67
N VAL A 267 -14.59 -4.52 -5.99
CA VAL A 267 -15.00 -4.82 -4.60
C VAL A 267 -14.39 -3.83 -3.60
N ALA A 268 -13.17 -3.33 -3.84
CA ALA A 268 -12.57 -2.28 -3.02
C ALA A 268 -13.33 -0.95 -3.14
N SER A 269 -13.85 -0.63 -4.34
CA SER A 269 -14.62 0.60 -4.60
C SER A 269 -16.04 0.55 -4.01
N ALA A 270 -16.64 -0.64 -3.91
CA ALA A 270 -17.99 -0.82 -3.36
C ALA A 270 -18.08 -0.60 -1.83
N ASN A 271 -16.98 -0.72 -1.09
CA ASN A 271 -16.96 -0.50 0.35
C ASN A 271 -16.86 0.99 0.75
N VAL A 272 -16.37 1.86 -0.13
CA VAL A 272 -16.26 3.31 0.12
C VAL A 272 -17.63 4.00 -0.02
N SER A 273 -18.49 3.55 -0.93
CA SER A 273 -19.77 4.19 -1.20
C SER A 273 -20.88 3.92 -0.16
N ARG A 274 -20.73 2.90 0.71
CA ARG A 274 -21.75 2.53 1.71
C ARG A 274 -21.72 3.34 3.01
N GLN A 275 -20.68 4.13 3.29
CA GLN A 275 -20.60 4.94 4.51
C GLN A 275 -21.17 6.37 4.36
N GLY A 276 -21.65 6.77 3.17
CA GLY A 276 -21.99 8.16 2.85
C GLY A 276 -23.47 8.57 2.85
N LYS A 277 -24.43 7.80 3.40
CA LYS A 277 -25.85 8.21 3.38
C LYS A 277 -26.61 7.92 4.68
N THR A 278 -26.47 8.79 5.67
CA THR A 278 -27.50 9.03 6.70
C THR A 278 -27.67 10.53 6.96
N LYS A 279 -28.36 11.23 6.03
CA LYS A 279 -28.74 12.64 6.18
C LYS A 279 -30.03 12.74 7.01
N LYS A 280 -29.90 13.25 8.24
CA LYS A 280 -30.95 13.52 9.23
C LYS A 280 -31.93 14.61 8.72
N ARG A 281 -33.16 14.23 8.36
CA ARG A 281 -34.26 15.19 8.07
C ARG A 281 -34.76 15.79 9.39
N ARG A 282 -34.50 17.08 9.62
CA ARG A 282 -35.17 17.89 10.65
C ARG A 282 -36.59 18.21 10.16
N ARG A 283 -37.62 17.76 10.87
CA ARG A 283 -38.99 18.27 10.74
C ARG A 283 -39.08 19.62 11.48
N ARG A 284 -39.47 20.67 10.75
CA ARG A 284 -40.11 21.86 11.33
C ARG A 284 -41.57 21.50 11.53
N ASN A 285 -42.10 21.73 12.73
CA ASN A 285 -43.54 21.96 12.91
C ASN A 285 -43.72 23.33 13.55
N SER A 286 -44.72 24.02 13.00
CA SER A 286 -45.47 25.16 13.53
C SER A 286 -45.88 24.99 14.98
#